data_AF-A0A440VCR9-F1
#
_entry.id   AF-A0A440VCR9-F1
#
_cell.length_a   1.000
_cell.length_b   1.000
_cell.length_c   1.000
_cell.angle_alpha   90.00
_cell.angle_beta   90.00
_cell.angle_gamma   90.00
#
_symmetry.space_group_name_H-M   'P 1'
#
loop_
_entity.id
_entity.type
_entity.pdbx_description
1 polymer ?
#
loop_
_entity_poly.entity_id
_entity_poly.type
_entity_poly.pdbx_seq_one_letter_code
_entity_poly.pdbx_strand_id
1 'polypeptide(L)'
;MAGERTGPPRQLPLDLGHGTGYSRDELVVSGANAQAAALVDRWPDWPAPVVVLAGPPGSGKTHLAQIWQAHAHAVAIAPDSIGEHIGG
;
A
#
# COMPACT_ATOMS: atom_id res chain seq x y z
N MET A 1 -24.89 -38.86 -37.67
CA MET A 1 -23.77 -37.91 -37.44
C MET A 1 -23.79 -37.52 -35.97
N ALA A 2 -23.00 -38.20 -35.15
CA ALA A 2 -23.00 -38.03 -33.70
C ALA A 2 -22.30 -36.71 -33.33
N GLY A 3 -22.98 -35.88 -32.54
CA GLY A 3 -22.42 -34.64 -32.01
C GLY A 3 -21.41 -34.94 -30.91
N GLU A 4 -20.19 -34.44 -31.07
CA GLU A 4 -19.12 -34.59 -30.09
C GLU A 4 -19.42 -33.69 -28.89
N ARG A 5 -19.64 -34.29 -27.72
CA ARG A 5 -19.86 -33.57 -26.46
C ARG A 5 -18.48 -33.21 -25.89
N THR A 6 -18.14 -31.92 -25.91
CA THR A 6 -16.96 -31.38 -25.25
C THR A 6 -17.05 -31.63 -23.73
N GLY A 7 -16.00 -32.22 -23.16
CA GLY A 7 -15.92 -32.52 -21.73
C GLY A 7 -16.00 -31.28 -20.83
N PRO A 8 -16.17 -31.47 -19.50
CA PRO A 8 -16.29 -30.36 -18.56
C PRO A 8 -15.10 -29.40 -18.66
N PRO A 9 -15.32 -28.08 -18.52
CA PRO A 9 -14.28 -27.08 -18.66
C PRO A 9 -13.14 -27.35 -17.66
N ARG A 10 -11.93 -27.52 -18.18
CA ARG A 10 -10.72 -27.65 -17.36
C ARG A 10 -10.36 -26.28 -16.77
N GLN A 11 -10.16 -26.21 -15.46
CA GLN A 11 -9.63 -25.01 -14.81
C GLN A 11 -8.21 -24.76 -15.33
N LEU A 12 -7.97 -23.55 -15.83
CA LEU A 12 -6.64 -23.10 -16.22
C LEU A 12 -6.02 -22.37 -15.02
N PRO A 13 -4.83 -22.76 -14.55
CA PRO A 13 -4.08 -21.91 -13.62
C PRO A 13 -3.71 -20.63 -14.36
N LEU A 14 -4.30 -19.52 -13.94
CA LEU A 14 -3.97 -18.19 -14.43
C LEU A 14 -2.99 -17.57 -13.44
N ASP A 15 -1.83 -17.15 -13.94
CA ASP A 15 -0.88 -16.36 -13.16
C ASP A 15 -1.39 -14.91 -13.09
N LEU A 16 -2.34 -14.69 -12.18
CA LEU A 16 -2.98 -13.39 -11.94
C LEU A 16 -2.26 -12.58 -10.86
N GLY A 17 -1.04 -13.00 -10.48
CA GLY A 17 -0.21 -12.34 -9.49
C GLY A 17 0.29 -11.00 -10.02
N HIS A 18 -0.56 -9.98 -10.01
CA HIS A 18 -0.07 -8.61 -9.99
C HIS A 18 0.66 -8.47 -8.65
N GLY A 19 1.97 -8.23 -8.69
CA GLY A 19 2.69 -7.85 -7.48
C GLY A 19 1.93 -6.71 -6.80
N THR A 20 1.84 -6.72 -5.47
CA THR A 20 1.20 -5.63 -4.74
C THR A 20 1.95 -4.35 -5.06
N GLY A 21 1.40 -3.57 -5.96
CA GLY A 21 1.93 -2.27 -6.29
C GLY A 21 1.60 -1.32 -5.14
N TYR A 22 2.63 -0.60 -4.70
CA TYR A 22 2.55 0.35 -3.60
C TYR A 22 2.71 1.78 -4.10
N SER A 23 2.35 2.02 -5.37
CA SER A 23 2.38 3.37 -5.94
C SER A 23 1.14 4.16 -5.55
N ARG A 24 1.25 5.49 -5.61
CA ARG A 24 0.11 6.37 -5.35
C ARG A 24 -1.05 6.12 -6.30
N ASP A 25 -0.77 5.69 -7.53
CA ASP A 25 -1.74 5.44 -8.59
C ASP A 25 -2.54 4.14 -8.36
N GLU A 26 -2.01 3.21 -7.56
CA GLU A 26 -2.66 1.95 -7.22
C GLU A 26 -3.50 2.03 -5.94
N LEU A 27 -3.43 3.15 -5.21
CA LEU A 27 -4.25 3.37 -4.02
C LEU A 27 -5.68 3.73 -4.40
N VAL A 28 -6.60 2.79 -4.17
CA VAL A 28 -8.03 3.08 -4.23
C VAL A 28 -8.43 3.92 -3.01
N VAL A 29 -8.78 5.18 -3.25
CA VAL A 29 -9.26 6.11 -2.22
C VAL A 29 -10.77 5.94 -2.04
N SER A 30 -11.18 5.77 -0.79
CA SER A 30 -12.57 5.70 -0.33
C SER A 30 -12.75 6.56 0.91
N GLY A 31 -13.99 6.70 1.39
CA GLY A 31 -14.25 7.40 2.65
C GLY A 31 -13.43 6.86 3.84
N ALA A 32 -13.07 5.57 3.82
CA ALA A 32 -12.35 4.92 4.92
C ALA A 32 -10.86 5.33 5.02
N ASN A 33 -10.24 5.77 3.93
CA ASN A 33 -8.82 6.12 3.89
C ASN A 33 -8.53 7.53 3.34
N ALA A 34 -9.56 8.30 2.95
CA ALA A 34 -9.41 9.62 2.35
C ALA A 34 -8.58 10.59 3.21
N GLN A 35 -8.82 10.63 4.53
CA GLN A 35 -8.06 11.51 5.42
C GLN A 35 -6.59 11.09 5.53
N ALA A 36 -6.32 9.78 5.57
CA ALA A 36 -4.96 9.25 5.62
C ALA A 36 -4.19 9.48 4.31
N ALA A 37 -4.86 9.28 3.17
CA ALA A 37 -4.31 9.59 1.85
C ALA A 37 -3.99 11.08 1.72
N ALA A 38 -4.92 11.95 2.10
CA ALA A 38 -4.70 13.40 2.08
C ALA A 38 -3.55 13.86 2.99
N LEU A 39 -3.34 13.19 4.12
CA LEU A 39 -2.19 13.46 4.99
C LEU A 39 -0.87 13.07 4.31
N VAL A 40 -0.80 11.88 3.70
CA VAL A 40 0.39 11.43 2.96
C VAL A 40 0.70 12.35 1.78
N ASP A 41 -0.32 12.72 1.01
CA ASP A 41 -0.21 13.57 -0.18
C ASP A 41 0.26 15.00 0.14
N ARG A 42 0.13 15.45 1.40
CA ARG A 42 0.58 16.78 1.82
C ARG A 42 2.09 16.90 1.99
N TRP A 43 2.85 15.81 1.99
CA TRP A 43 4.31 15.92 2.09
C TRP A 43 4.87 16.82 0.97
N PRO A 44 5.74 17.82 1.26
CA PRO A 44 6.40 18.11 2.54
C PRO A 44 5.66 19.08 3.48
N ASP A 45 4.51 19.62 3.09
CA ASP A 45 3.68 20.59 3.83
C ASP A 45 2.82 19.95 4.95
N TRP A 46 3.42 19.05 5.73
CA TRP A 46 2.75 18.42 6.86
C TRP A 46 2.43 19.42 7.99
N PRO A 47 1.35 19.17 8.76
CA PRO A 47 0.95 20.05 9.85
C PRO A 47 1.94 20.06 11.04
N ALA A 48 2.85 19.09 11.09
CA ALA A 48 3.88 18.96 12.11
C ALA A 48 5.10 18.21 11.50
N PRO A 49 6.29 18.32 12.12
CA PRO A 49 7.49 17.59 11.68
C PRO A 49 7.33 16.07 11.71
N VAL A 50 6.40 15.56 12.54
CA VAL A 50 6.08 14.14 12.68
C VAL A 50 4.57 13.98 12.65
N VAL A 51 4.10 12.99 11.89
CA VAL A 51 2.69 12.60 11.84
C VAL A 51 2.55 11.11 12.13
N VAL A 52 1.43 10.69 12.72
CA VAL A 52 1.19 9.29 13.08
C VAL A 52 -0.01 8.77 12.30
N LEU A 53 0.19 7.69 11.55
CA LEU A 53 -0.87 6.96 10.88
C LEU A 53 -1.28 5.74 11.72
N ALA A 54 -2.48 5.79 12.31
CA ALA A 54 -3.01 4.74 13.18
C ALA A 54 -4.31 4.13 12.64
N GLY A 55 -4.55 2.86 12.94
CA GLY A 55 -5.75 2.14 12.51
C GLY A 55 -5.63 0.62 12.67
N PRO A 56 -6.74 -0.14 12.54
CA PRO A 56 -6.76 -1.59 12.71
C PRO A 56 -5.81 -2.34 11.74
N PRO A 57 -5.45 -3.60 12.01
CA PRO A 57 -4.78 -4.46 11.02
C PRO A 57 -5.54 -4.48 9.69
N GLY A 58 -4.82 -4.50 8.57
CA GLY A 58 -5.44 -4.51 7.24
C GLY A 58 -6.00 -3.18 6.71
N SER A 59 -5.93 -2.09 7.49
CA SER A 59 -6.42 -0.75 7.06
C SER A 59 -5.55 -0.03 6.00
N GLY A 60 -4.47 -0.64 5.52
CA GLY A 60 -3.62 -0.04 4.48
C GLY A 60 -2.49 0.87 4.98
N LYS A 61 -2.17 0.90 6.29
CA LYS A 61 -1.07 1.72 6.85
C LYS A 61 0.28 1.49 6.15
N THR A 62 0.64 0.22 5.91
CA THR A 62 1.89 -0.13 5.23
C THR A 62 1.93 0.39 3.80
N HIS A 63 0.81 0.28 3.07
CA HIS A 63 0.70 0.80 1.71
C HIS A 63 0.88 2.33 1.69
N LEU A 64 0.16 3.05 2.56
CA LEU A 64 0.30 4.51 2.68
C LEU A 64 1.71 4.94 3.08
N ALA A 65 2.37 4.22 3.99
CA ALA A 65 3.75 4.49 4.38
C ALA A 65 4.74 4.27 3.23
N GLN A 66 4.54 3.25 2.40
CA GLN A 66 5.39 2.98 1.23
C GLN A 66 5.21 4.01 0.12
N ILE A 67 3.97 4.48 -0.11
CA ILE A 67 3.70 5.61 -1.02
C ILE A 67 4.49 6.84 -0.58
N TRP A 68 4.37 7.21 0.70
CA TRP A 68 5.12 8.32 1.25
C TRP A 68 6.63 8.10 1.13
N GLN A 69 7.12 6.90 1.47
CA GLN A 69 8.53 6.57 1.40
C GLN A 69 9.10 6.77 -0.01
N ALA A 70 8.39 6.29 -1.03
CA ALA A 70 8.78 6.46 -2.43
C ALA A 70 8.77 7.94 -2.85
N HIS A 71 7.73 8.69 -2.45
CA HIS A 71 7.58 10.11 -2.79
C HIS A 71 8.62 11.01 -2.09
N ALA A 72 8.92 10.73 -0.83
CA ALA A 72 9.84 11.51 0.00
C ALA A 72 11.31 11.05 -0.10
N HIS A 73 11.57 9.94 -0.80
CA HIS A 73 12.85 9.22 -0.75
C HIS A 73 13.28 8.88 0.69
N ALA A 74 12.33 8.50 1.54
CA ALA A 74 12.57 8.27 2.96
C ALA A 74 13.18 6.89 3.24
N VAL A 75 13.81 6.77 4.41
CA VAL A 75 14.35 5.51 4.92
C VAL A 75 13.36 4.87 5.88
N ALA A 76 13.08 3.57 5.68
CA ALA A 76 12.31 2.79 6.65
C ALA A 76 13.20 2.40 7.82
N ILE A 77 12.78 2.74 9.03
CA ILE A 77 13.52 2.47 10.28
C ILE A 77 12.75 1.44 11.09
N ALA A 78 13.47 0.48 11.68
CA ALA A 78 12.87 -0.51 12.56
C ALA A 78 12.47 0.15 13.89
N PRO A 79 11.38 -0.29 14.55
CA PRO A 79 10.92 0.36 15.78
C PRO A 79 11.99 0.46 16.87
N ASP A 80 12.86 -0.54 16.96
CA ASP A 80 13.97 -0.64 17.90
C ASP A 80 15.16 0.27 17.58
N SER A 81 15.30 0.75 16.34
CA SER A 81 16.41 1.62 15.90
C SER A 81 16.04 3.11 15.80
N ILE A 82 14.82 3.48 16.16
CA ILE A 82 14.36 4.89 16.19
C ILE A 82 15.26 5.75 17.09
N GLY A 83 15.67 5.25 18.25
CA GLY A 83 16.51 6.00 19.19
C GLY A 83 17.91 6.30 18.64
N GLU A 84 18.44 5.42 17.79
CA GLU A 84 19.78 5.56 17.20
C GLU A 84 19.81 6.60 16.07
N HIS A 85 18.68 6.82 15.39
CA HIS A 85 18.59 7.69 14.21
C HIS A 85 18.11 9.14 14.50
N ILE A 86 17.67 9.42 15.73
CA ILE A 86 17.20 10.77 16.14
C ILE A 86 18.32 11.54 16.89
N GLY A 87 19.45 10.89 17.19
CA GLY A 87 20.54 11.42 18.02
C GLY A 87 21.77 11.96 17.27
N GLY A 88 21.62 12.51 16.06
CA GLY A 88 22.70 13.12 15.28
C GLY A 88 22.65 14.64 15.24
#